data_AF-A0A2R6T6T4-F1
#
_entry.id   AF-A0A2R6T6T4-F1
#
_cell.length_a   1.000
_cell.length_b   1.000
_cell.length_c   1.000
_cell.angle_alpha   90.00
_cell.angle_beta   90.00
_cell.angle_gamma   90.00
#
_symmetry.space_group_name_H-M   'P 1'
#
loop_
_entity.id
_entity.type
_entity.pdbx_description
1 polymer ?
#
loop_
_entity_poly.entity_id
_entity_poly.type
_entity_poly.pdbx_seq_one_letter_code
_entity_poly.pdbx_strand_id
1 'polypeptide(L)'
;MFPDYYENTIYTSGNPQTYGLQEWKGKDHFFNVDSVWDYGWKDIDGIPTTPPSEVSKAIIRNSKKHKNKRFVAHFLQPHAPYVGDVKLSVESVAPTMRKKIKNPLIKFLQINHVRKLITTLKNSSPYIRKILNETGHKIDDFLLKLTEKKQGQVASTMSEALRKELVSPSKIKRAYRGNLKMVLEEVSNLIQESKRKNIVITADHGELFRWPFGHQSGLAYEEYPELYHVPWLEVENED
;
A
#
# COMPACT_ATOMS: atom_id res chain seq x y z
N MET A 1 17.69 -9.43 -3.71
CA MET A 1 17.12 -8.75 -4.90
C MET A 1 17.52 -9.56 -6.13
N PHE A 2 16.69 -9.62 -7.18
CA PHE A 2 16.95 -10.39 -8.40
C PHE A 2 18.05 -9.72 -9.24
N PRO A 3 19.27 -10.29 -9.33
CA PRO A 3 20.39 -9.61 -9.96
C PRO A 3 20.44 -9.83 -11.48
N ASP A 4 19.91 -10.95 -11.95
CA ASP A 4 20.02 -11.39 -13.35
C ASP A 4 18.77 -11.04 -14.17
N TYR A 5 18.83 -11.34 -15.47
CA TYR A 5 17.67 -11.31 -16.36
C TYR A 5 17.03 -12.70 -16.51
N TYR A 6 15.73 -12.78 -16.28
CA TYR A 6 14.92 -14.00 -16.31
C TYR A 6 13.99 -13.98 -17.53
N GLU A 7 14.53 -14.38 -18.69
CA GLU A 7 13.86 -14.39 -19.99
C GLU A 7 12.61 -15.26 -20.08
N ASN A 8 12.43 -16.19 -19.15
CA ASN A 8 11.30 -17.12 -19.12
C ASN A 8 10.33 -16.87 -17.98
N THR A 9 10.41 -15.73 -17.30
CA THR A 9 9.62 -15.45 -16.10
C THR A 9 8.76 -14.20 -16.26
N ILE A 10 7.47 -14.33 -15.95
CA ILE A 10 6.53 -13.22 -15.81
C ILE A 10 6.32 -12.94 -14.33
N TYR A 11 6.63 -11.72 -13.91
CA TYR A 11 6.50 -11.28 -12.53
C TYR A 11 5.21 -10.48 -12.35
N THR A 12 4.21 -11.02 -11.66
CA THR A 12 2.94 -10.34 -11.41
C THR A 12 2.90 -9.84 -9.98
N SER A 13 2.72 -8.54 -9.77
CA SER A 13 2.77 -7.94 -8.43
C SER A 13 1.61 -7.02 -8.12
N GLY A 14 1.04 -7.20 -6.93
CA GLY A 14 0.11 -6.25 -6.33
C GLY A 14 0.80 -5.09 -5.60
N ASN A 15 2.14 -5.01 -5.59
CA ASN A 15 2.90 -3.99 -4.85
C ASN A 15 3.61 -2.99 -5.80
N PRO A 16 3.41 -1.65 -5.61
CA PRO A 16 4.03 -0.61 -6.43
C PRO A 16 5.55 -0.51 -6.36
N GLN A 17 6.20 -1.08 -5.34
CA GLN A 17 7.66 -1.07 -5.20
C GLN A 17 8.36 -1.76 -6.38
N THR A 18 7.68 -2.67 -7.08
CA THR A 18 8.20 -3.37 -8.26
C THR A 18 8.44 -2.48 -9.48
N TYR A 19 7.88 -1.25 -9.47
CA TYR A 19 8.01 -0.28 -10.56
C TYR A 19 9.31 0.56 -10.51
N GLY A 20 10.12 0.40 -9.46
CA GLY A 20 11.38 1.14 -9.30
C GLY A 20 11.23 2.43 -8.49
N LEU A 21 10.60 2.32 -7.32
CA LEU A 21 10.70 3.35 -6.27
C LEU A 21 12.12 3.41 -5.66
N GLN A 22 13.02 2.54 -6.10
CA GLN A 22 14.46 2.48 -5.78
C GLN A 22 15.27 2.24 -7.08
N GLU A 23 16.58 2.06 -6.97
CA GLU A 23 17.47 1.84 -8.12
C GLU A 23 17.16 0.56 -8.94
N TRP A 24 16.38 -0.37 -8.37
CA TRP A 24 15.99 -1.61 -9.02
C TRP A 24 14.64 -1.50 -9.74
N LYS A 25 14.59 -1.94 -11.01
CA LYS A 25 13.37 -1.92 -11.83
C LYS A 25 13.08 -3.31 -12.35
N GLY A 26 11.98 -3.93 -11.92
CA GLY A 26 11.68 -5.31 -12.30
C GLY A 26 11.62 -5.54 -13.81
N LYS A 27 11.18 -4.55 -14.60
CA LYS A 27 11.12 -4.64 -16.07
C LYS A 27 12.49 -4.87 -16.74
N ASP A 28 13.58 -4.51 -16.06
CA ASP A 28 14.95 -4.69 -16.55
C ASP A 28 15.48 -6.10 -16.21
N HIS A 29 14.72 -6.90 -15.44
CA HIS A 29 15.11 -8.22 -14.95
C HIS A 29 14.18 -9.36 -15.38
N PHE A 30 12.98 -9.10 -15.88
CA PHE A 30 12.02 -10.15 -16.25
C PHE A 30 11.57 -10.01 -17.69
N PHE A 31 11.15 -11.12 -18.30
CA PHE A 31 10.48 -11.11 -19.61
C PHE A 31 9.30 -10.14 -19.63
N ASN A 32 8.52 -10.11 -18.54
CA ASN A 32 7.47 -9.14 -18.33
C ASN A 32 7.22 -8.92 -16.84
N VAL A 33 6.81 -7.70 -16.47
CA VAL A 33 6.28 -7.38 -15.14
C VAL A 33 4.83 -6.91 -15.27
N ASP A 34 3.89 -7.67 -14.73
CA ASP A 34 2.47 -7.30 -14.66
C ASP A 34 2.19 -6.57 -13.34
N SER A 35 2.13 -5.24 -13.42
CA SER A 35 1.90 -4.33 -12.30
C SER A 35 0.42 -4.22 -11.96
N VAL A 36 -0.12 -5.23 -11.29
CA VAL A 36 -1.56 -5.30 -10.92
C VAL A 36 -1.98 -4.11 -10.05
N TRP A 37 -1.07 -3.58 -9.23
CA TRP A 37 -1.31 -2.38 -8.44
C TRP A 37 -1.66 -1.14 -9.28
N ASP A 38 -1.36 -1.10 -10.57
CA ASP A 38 -1.66 0.06 -11.44
C ASP A 38 -3.12 0.08 -11.89
N TYR A 39 -3.75 -1.09 -12.06
CA TYR A 39 -5.10 -1.21 -12.64
C TYR A 39 -6.10 -2.04 -11.81
N GLY A 40 -5.63 -2.76 -10.79
CA GLY A 40 -6.40 -3.74 -10.01
C GLY A 40 -7.08 -3.19 -8.77
N TRP A 41 -7.21 -1.87 -8.62
CA TRP A 41 -7.84 -1.27 -7.42
C TRP A 41 -9.34 -1.56 -7.35
N LYS A 42 -9.81 -1.87 -6.14
CA LYS A 42 -11.23 -2.03 -5.79
C LYS A 42 -11.53 -1.30 -4.48
N ASP A 43 -12.76 -0.83 -4.35
CA ASP A 43 -13.31 -0.36 -3.08
C ASP A 43 -14.02 -1.55 -2.41
N ILE A 44 -13.55 -1.95 -1.21
CA ILE A 44 -14.16 -3.00 -0.41
C ILE A 44 -14.68 -2.36 0.88
N ASP A 45 -16.00 -2.14 0.95
CA ASP A 45 -16.69 -1.50 2.08
C ASP A 45 -16.10 -0.14 2.50
N GLY A 46 -15.76 0.69 1.52
CA GLY A 46 -15.19 2.03 1.71
C GLY A 46 -13.69 2.05 1.96
N ILE A 47 -13.00 0.92 1.73
CA ILE A 47 -11.55 0.77 1.84
C ILE A 47 -10.97 0.46 0.45
N PRO A 48 -10.26 1.40 -0.18
CA PRO A 48 -9.60 1.15 -1.46
C PRO A 48 -8.35 0.26 -1.25
N THR A 49 -8.22 -0.79 -2.04
CA THR A 49 -7.04 -1.69 -2.03
C THR A 49 -6.91 -2.42 -3.38
N THR A 50 -5.78 -3.06 -3.61
CA THR A 50 -5.61 -4.09 -4.66
C THR A 50 -5.85 -5.46 -4.00
N PRO A 51 -7.03 -6.09 -4.18
CA PRO A 51 -7.32 -7.33 -3.51
C PRO A 51 -6.52 -8.51 -4.11
N PRO A 52 -6.28 -9.58 -3.33
CA PRO A 52 -5.51 -10.73 -3.81
C PRO A 52 -6.13 -11.37 -5.07
N SER A 53 -7.46 -11.29 -5.22
CA SER A 53 -8.17 -11.83 -6.37
C SER A 53 -7.76 -11.21 -7.70
N GLU A 54 -7.37 -9.94 -7.73
CA GLU A 54 -6.89 -9.30 -8.96
C GLU A 54 -5.49 -9.81 -9.35
N VAL A 55 -4.64 -10.15 -8.37
CA VAL A 55 -3.33 -10.79 -8.62
C VAL A 55 -3.54 -12.20 -9.19
N SER A 56 -4.41 -13.01 -8.57
CA SER A 56 -4.72 -14.36 -9.07
C SER A 56 -5.32 -14.33 -10.48
N LYS A 57 -6.27 -13.43 -10.76
CA LYS A 57 -6.82 -13.24 -12.12
C LYS A 57 -5.75 -12.84 -13.13
N ALA A 58 -4.81 -11.98 -12.75
CA ALA A 58 -3.70 -11.58 -13.60
C ALA A 58 -2.78 -12.76 -13.92
N ILE A 59 -2.42 -13.58 -12.93
CA ILE A 59 -1.67 -14.81 -13.16
C ILE A 59 -2.43 -15.75 -14.11
N ILE A 60 -3.71 -16.02 -13.89
CA ILE A 60 -4.51 -16.91 -14.74
C ILE A 60 -4.61 -16.38 -16.18
N ARG A 61 -4.75 -15.07 -16.35
CA ARG A 61 -4.79 -14.42 -17.66
C ARG A 61 -3.45 -14.53 -18.38
N ASN A 62 -2.35 -14.23 -17.70
CA ASN A 62 -1.01 -14.34 -18.27
C ASN A 62 -0.64 -15.80 -18.54
N SER A 63 -1.13 -16.72 -17.71
CA SER A 63 -0.91 -18.13 -17.91
C SER A 63 -1.53 -18.57 -19.23
N LYS A 64 -2.81 -18.29 -19.48
CA LYS A 64 -3.48 -18.62 -20.74
C LYS A 64 -2.76 -18.08 -21.99
N LYS A 65 -2.16 -16.88 -21.90
CA LYS A 65 -1.43 -16.24 -23.00
C LYS A 65 -0.02 -16.78 -23.20
N HIS A 66 0.68 -17.15 -22.12
CA HIS A 66 2.09 -17.53 -22.14
C HIS A 66 2.27 -18.95 -21.60
N LYS A 67 2.16 -19.95 -22.48
CA LYS A 67 2.17 -21.38 -22.09
C LYS A 67 3.54 -21.90 -21.65
N ASN A 68 4.62 -21.33 -22.16
CA ASN A 68 6.01 -21.75 -21.95
C ASN A 68 6.78 -20.87 -20.94
N LYS A 69 6.10 -19.94 -20.25
CA LYS A 69 6.71 -19.06 -19.26
C LYS A 69 6.43 -19.55 -17.84
N ARG A 70 7.33 -19.24 -16.91
CA ARG A 70 7.20 -19.39 -15.45
C ARG A 70 6.56 -18.12 -14.87
N PHE A 71 5.93 -18.24 -13.71
CA PHE A 71 5.21 -17.12 -13.10
C PHE A 71 5.66 -16.90 -11.66
N VAL A 72 5.76 -15.63 -11.27
CA VAL A 72 5.82 -15.21 -9.87
C VAL A 72 4.53 -14.48 -9.53
N ALA A 73 3.78 -14.99 -8.56
CA ALA A 73 2.62 -14.35 -7.98
C ALA A 73 3.04 -13.68 -6.67
N HIS A 74 3.20 -12.35 -6.72
CA HIS A 74 3.65 -11.55 -5.61
C HIS A 74 2.47 -10.76 -5.02
N PHE A 75 1.93 -11.27 -3.92
CA PHE A 75 0.78 -10.67 -3.24
C PHE A 75 1.24 -9.53 -2.32
N LEU A 76 0.50 -8.41 -2.36
CA LEU A 76 0.64 -7.30 -1.40
C LEU A 76 -0.08 -7.63 -0.09
N GLN A 77 -1.24 -8.27 -0.18
CA GLN A 77 -1.99 -8.69 0.99
C GLN A 77 -1.29 -9.91 1.63
N PRO A 78 -1.18 -10.00 2.97
CA PRO A 78 -2.05 -9.40 4.00
C PRO A 78 -1.65 -8.00 4.54
N HIS A 79 -0.77 -7.25 3.86
CA HIS A 79 -0.42 -5.87 4.23
C HIS A 79 -1.67 -4.97 4.42
N ALA A 80 -1.59 -3.95 5.27
CA ALA A 80 -2.67 -2.99 5.42
C ALA A 80 -2.98 -2.27 4.07
N PRO A 81 -4.22 -1.86 3.80
CA PRO A 81 -5.37 -1.88 4.70
C PRO A 81 -6.02 -3.27 4.84
N TYR A 82 -6.57 -3.55 6.02
CA TYR A 82 -7.24 -4.81 6.32
C TYR A 82 -8.71 -4.78 5.88
N VAL A 83 -9.10 -5.69 4.99
CA VAL A 83 -10.41 -5.75 4.31
C VAL A 83 -11.18 -7.06 4.52
N GLY A 84 -10.60 -8.02 5.24
CA GLY A 84 -11.25 -9.27 5.59
C GLY A 84 -12.29 -9.14 6.69
N ASP A 85 -12.50 -10.22 7.43
CA ASP A 85 -13.55 -10.32 8.46
C ASP A 85 -13.50 -9.18 9.48
N VAL A 86 -12.29 -8.71 9.82
CA VAL A 86 -12.08 -7.52 10.64
C VAL A 86 -11.46 -6.43 9.77
N LYS A 87 -12.30 -5.47 9.38
CA LYS A 87 -11.90 -4.31 8.60
C LYS A 87 -11.16 -3.29 9.45
N LEU A 88 -9.99 -2.88 8.99
CA LEU A 88 -9.14 -1.95 9.70
C LEU A 88 -8.18 -1.26 8.72
N SER A 89 -8.41 0.03 8.48
CA SER A 89 -7.48 0.94 7.82
C SER A 89 -7.08 2.05 8.79
N VAL A 90 -5.99 2.76 8.49
CA VAL A 90 -5.55 3.90 9.31
C VAL A 90 -6.66 4.96 9.39
N GLU A 91 -7.37 5.21 8.30
CA GLU A 91 -8.51 6.13 8.23
C GLU A 91 -9.68 5.66 9.12
N SER A 92 -9.91 4.35 9.22
CA SER A 92 -10.98 3.77 10.04
C SER A 92 -10.71 3.86 11.55
N VAL A 93 -9.46 4.12 11.94
CA VAL A 93 -9.04 4.25 13.35
C VAL A 93 -9.24 5.68 13.88
N ALA A 94 -9.39 6.68 13.00
CA ALA A 94 -9.72 8.07 13.35
C ALA A 94 -11.15 8.51 12.91
N PRO A 95 -12.21 7.71 13.11
CA PRO A 95 -13.52 7.92 12.47
C PRO A 95 -14.30 9.12 13.00
N THR A 96 -13.89 9.73 14.12
CA THR A 96 -14.60 10.86 14.78
C THR A 96 -14.73 12.11 13.91
N MET A 97 -14.01 12.20 12.78
CA MET A 97 -14.11 13.33 11.84
C MET A 97 -14.86 13.01 10.53
N ARG A 98 -15.50 11.85 10.37
CA ARG A 98 -16.24 11.53 9.14
C ARG A 98 -17.66 12.13 9.07
N LYS A 99 -18.24 12.63 10.17
CA LYS A 99 -19.63 13.11 10.17
C LYS A 99 -19.91 14.39 9.37
N LYS A 100 -18.93 15.02 8.70
CA LYS A 100 -19.16 16.27 7.93
C LYS A 100 -18.33 16.50 6.65
N ILE A 101 -17.68 15.49 6.07
CA ILE A 101 -16.83 15.71 4.88
C ILE A 101 -17.22 14.77 3.74
N LYS A 102 -18.07 15.26 2.83
CA LYS A 102 -18.27 14.66 1.51
C LYS A 102 -17.00 14.91 0.67
N ASN A 103 -16.35 13.83 0.25
CA ASN A 103 -15.18 13.74 -0.64
C ASN A 103 -13.83 14.36 -0.19
N PRO A 104 -12.84 13.54 0.24
CA PRO A 104 -11.48 14.01 0.54
C PRO A 104 -10.70 14.53 -0.69
N LEU A 105 -11.01 14.04 -1.90
CA LEU A 105 -10.41 14.49 -3.16
C LEU A 105 -10.65 15.99 -3.46
N ILE A 106 -11.85 16.50 -3.17
CA ILE A 106 -12.22 17.91 -3.42
C ILE A 106 -11.45 18.86 -2.50
N LYS A 107 -11.17 18.44 -1.26
CA LYS A 107 -10.47 19.29 -0.28
C LYS A 107 -8.97 19.39 -0.54
N PHE A 108 -8.34 18.31 -1.00
CA PHE A 108 -6.94 18.31 -1.44
C PHE A 108 -6.74 19.21 -2.67
N LEU A 109 -7.66 19.15 -3.63
CA LEU A 109 -7.68 20.04 -4.79
C LEU A 109 -7.87 21.51 -4.40
N GLN A 110 -8.76 21.82 -3.44
CA GLN A 110 -8.96 23.19 -2.95
C GLN A 110 -7.73 23.75 -2.23
N ILE A 111 -7.03 22.96 -1.40
CA ILE A 111 -5.82 23.41 -0.69
C ILE A 111 -4.69 23.72 -1.67
N ASN A 112 -4.52 22.89 -2.70
CA ASN A 112 -3.53 23.15 -3.75
C ASN A 112 -3.93 24.36 -4.61
N HIS A 113 -5.23 24.59 -4.86
CA HIS A 113 -5.71 25.78 -5.56
C HIS A 113 -5.47 27.07 -4.79
N VAL A 114 -5.71 27.06 -3.47
CA VAL A 114 -5.48 28.21 -2.59
C VAL A 114 -3.98 28.50 -2.50
N ARG A 115 -3.13 27.48 -2.34
CA ARG A 115 -1.67 27.66 -2.37
C ARG A 115 -1.21 28.25 -3.69
N LYS A 116 -1.70 27.74 -4.82
CA LYS A 116 -1.39 28.25 -6.18
C LYS A 116 -1.88 29.68 -6.39
N LEU A 117 -3.03 30.05 -5.83
CA LEU A 117 -3.56 31.41 -5.88
C LEU A 117 -2.68 32.36 -5.05
N ILE A 118 -2.25 31.95 -3.85
CA ILE A 118 -1.36 32.73 -3.00
C ILE A 118 0.01 32.93 -3.67
N THR A 119 0.59 31.90 -4.30
CA THR A 119 1.85 32.07 -5.06
C THR A 119 1.67 32.97 -6.28
N THR A 120 0.56 32.83 -7.01
CA THR A 120 0.24 33.73 -8.14
C THR A 120 0.12 35.19 -7.69
N LEU A 121 -0.56 35.45 -6.57
CA LEU A 121 -0.73 36.79 -6.01
C LEU A 121 0.56 37.37 -5.41
N LYS A 122 1.45 36.54 -4.85
CA LYS A 122 2.79 36.97 -4.40
C LYS A 122 3.68 37.43 -5.56
N ASN A 123 3.42 36.95 -6.78
CA ASN A 123 4.20 37.26 -7.97
C ASN A 123 3.59 38.37 -8.84
N SER A 124 2.37 38.82 -8.56
CA SER A 124 1.67 39.82 -9.39
C SER A 124 2.01 41.27 -9.06
N SER A 125 2.47 41.57 -7.84
CA SER A 125 2.94 42.92 -7.46
C SER A 125 3.88 42.90 -6.24
N PRO A 126 4.96 43.71 -6.24
CA PRO A 126 5.84 43.83 -5.08
C PRO A 126 5.15 44.40 -3.83
N TYR A 127 4.07 45.18 -3.99
CA TYR A 127 3.28 45.71 -2.87
C TYR A 127 2.44 44.62 -2.20
N ILE A 128 1.77 43.77 -3.01
CA ILE A 128 1.00 42.61 -2.51
C ILE A 128 1.94 41.59 -1.87
N ARG A 129 3.13 41.39 -2.44
CA ARG A 129 4.18 40.52 -1.87
C ARG A 129 4.59 40.97 -0.46
N LYS A 130 4.75 42.27 -0.22
CA LYS A 130 5.09 42.82 1.10
C LYS A 130 3.99 42.56 2.13
N ILE A 131 2.73 42.85 1.79
CA ILE A 131 1.56 42.59 2.66
C ILE A 131 1.42 41.10 2.99
N LEU A 132 1.55 40.23 1.98
CA LEU A 132 1.44 38.77 2.16
C LEU A 132 2.63 38.18 2.92
N ASN A 133 3.79 38.85 2.96
CA ASN A 133 4.92 38.42 3.79
C ASN A 133 4.74 38.88 5.25
N GLU A 134 4.22 40.09 5.48
CA GLU A 134 3.95 40.62 6.83
C GLU A 134 2.77 39.91 7.53
N THR A 135 1.79 39.43 6.76
CA THR A 135 0.59 38.72 7.28
C THR A 135 0.63 37.21 7.07
N GLY A 136 1.48 36.71 6.15
CA GLY A 136 1.54 35.30 5.76
C GLY A 136 1.89 34.36 6.91
N HIS A 137 2.83 34.77 7.78
CA HIS A 137 3.21 33.97 8.95
C HIS A 137 2.03 33.70 9.91
N LYS A 138 1.07 34.63 10.03
CA LYS A 138 -0.11 34.45 10.88
C LYS A 138 -1.13 33.48 10.25
N ILE A 139 -1.23 33.47 8.93
CA ILE A 139 -2.09 32.54 8.18
C ILE A 139 -1.49 31.14 8.22
N ASP A 140 -0.18 31.03 8.00
CA ASP A 140 0.55 29.76 8.10
C ASP A 140 0.46 29.20 9.52
N ASP A 141 0.68 30.02 10.56
CA ASP A 141 0.50 29.61 11.97
C ASP A 141 -0.94 29.20 12.31
N PHE A 142 -1.95 29.88 11.75
CA PHE A 142 -3.35 29.52 11.97
C PHE A 142 -3.71 28.20 11.28
N LEU A 143 -3.23 27.98 10.05
CA LEU A 143 -3.36 26.71 9.35
C LEU A 143 -2.61 25.60 10.09
N LEU A 144 -1.40 25.88 10.61
CA LEU A 144 -0.58 24.96 11.39
C LEU A 144 -1.29 24.56 12.69
N LYS A 145 -1.84 25.52 13.45
CA LYS A 145 -2.61 25.27 14.67
C LYS A 145 -3.90 24.48 14.41
N LEU A 146 -4.57 24.71 13.29
CA LEU A 146 -5.73 23.91 12.88
C LEU A 146 -5.36 22.48 12.49
N THR A 147 -4.15 22.27 11.95
CA THR A 147 -3.61 20.93 11.67
C THR A 147 -3.08 20.23 12.92
N GLU A 148 -2.36 20.91 13.82
CA GLU A 148 -1.78 20.36 15.05
C GLU A 148 -2.86 19.89 16.03
N LYS A 149 -3.92 20.69 16.23
CA LYS A 149 -5.05 20.33 17.12
C LYS A 149 -5.85 19.13 16.60
N LYS A 150 -5.67 18.74 15.33
CA LYS A 150 -6.26 17.56 14.69
C LYS A 150 -5.29 16.39 14.55
N GLN A 151 -3.99 16.66 14.40
CA GLN A 151 -2.93 15.64 14.29
C GLN A 151 -2.78 14.81 15.56
N GLY A 152 -3.11 15.33 16.74
CA GLY A 152 -3.10 14.56 17.99
C GLY A 152 -4.00 13.30 17.97
N GLN A 153 -5.04 13.26 17.13
CA GLN A 153 -6.04 12.18 17.12
C GLN A 153 -6.11 11.38 15.80
N VAL A 154 -5.36 11.77 14.78
CA VAL A 154 -5.30 11.04 13.50
C VAL A 154 -3.99 10.31 13.41
N ALA A 155 -4.01 8.99 13.25
CA ALA A 155 -2.83 8.22 12.93
C ALA A 155 -2.57 8.22 11.41
N SER A 156 -1.31 8.12 11.00
CA SER A 156 -0.87 7.95 9.62
C SER A 156 -0.38 6.53 9.32
N THR A 157 -0.02 5.77 10.37
CA THR A 157 0.38 4.35 10.29
C THR A 157 -0.30 3.53 11.38
N MET A 158 -0.31 2.20 11.23
CA MET A 158 -0.81 1.30 12.28
C MET A 158 0.02 1.39 13.57
N SER A 159 1.33 1.59 13.45
CA SER A 159 2.23 1.78 14.59
C SER A 159 1.90 3.07 15.36
N GLU A 160 1.59 4.15 14.65
CA GLU A 160 1.15 5.40 15.27
C GLU A 160 -0.23 5.26 15.92
N ALA A 161 -1.15 4.56 15.26
CA ALA A 161 -2.48 4.25 15.80
C ALA A 161 -2.37 3.47 17.12
N LEU A 162 -1.42 2.53 17.19
CA LEU A 162 -1.15 1.77 18.40
C LEU A 162 -0.53 2.64 19.50
N ARG A 163 0.46 3.49 19.17
CA ARG A 163 1.07 4.43 20.12
C ARG A 163 0.06 5.42 20.72
N LYS A 164 -0.93 5.82 19.93
CA LYS A 164 -2.03 6.71 20.35
C LYS A 164 -3.20 5.96 21.02
N GLU A 165 -3.07 4.65 21.24
CA GLU A 165 -4.11 3.79 21.83
C GLU A 165 -5.46 3.80 21.08
N LEU A 166 -5.45 4.20 19.81
CA LEU A 166 -6.66 4.25 18.97
C LEU A 166 -7.09 2.85 18.50
N VAL A 167 -6.17 1.88 18.57
CA VAL A 167 -6.38 0.48 18.23
C VAL A 167 -5.56 -0.41 19.17
N SER A 168 -6.08 -1.59 19.50
CA SER A 168 -5.32 -2.57 20.30
C SER A 168 -4.46 -3.49 19.42
N PRO A 169 -3.34 -4.03 19.94
CA PRO A 169 -2.56 -5.04 19.23
C PRO A 169 -3.38 -6.27 18.84
N SER A 170 -4.33 -6.67 19.69
CA SER A 170 -5.22 -7.80 19.43
C SER A 170 -6.16 -7.55 18.26
N LYS A 171 -6.65 -6.32 18.08
CA LYS A 171 -7.48 -5.95 16.93
C LYS A 171 -6.69 -5.96 15.63
N ILE A 172 -5.45 -5.45 15.62
CA ILE A 172 -4.58 -5.52 14.44
C ILE A 172 -4.28 -6.97 14.07
N LYS A 173 -3.88 -7.81 15.04
CA LYS A 173 -3.64 -9.24 14.81
C LYS A 173 -4.85 -9.96 14.23
N ARG A 174 -6.06 -9.64 14.70
CA ARG A 174 -7.31 -10.20 14.14
C ARG A 174 -7.57 -9.73 12.71
N ALA A 175 -7.36 -8.44 12.43
CA ALA A 175 -7.50 -7.87 11.09
C ALA A 175 -6.52 -8.49 10.09
N TYR A 176 -5.25 -8.61 10.47
CA TYR A 176 -4.22 -9.29 9.69
C TYR A 176 -4.59 -10.74 9.40
N ARG A 177 -5.04 -11.51 10.41
CA ARG A 177 -5.49 -12.90 10.22
C ARG A 177 -6.66 -13.02 9.26
N GLY A 178 -7.60 -12.07 9.30
CA GLY A 178 -8.71 -12.01 8.34
C GLY A 178 -8.23 -11.83 6.91
N ASN A 179 -7.30 -10.89 6.67
CA ASN A 179 -6.70 -10.72 5.35
C ASN A 179 -5.87 -11.93 4.91
N LEU A 180 -5.08 -12.51 5.82
CA LEU A 180 -4.29 -13.69 5.53
C LEU A 180 -5.19 -14.84 5.08
N LYS A 181 -6.34 -15.04 5.73
CA LYS A 181 -7.34 -16.04 5.30
C LYS A 181 -7.80 -15.80 3.87
N MET A 182 -8.17 -14.56 3.51
CA MET A 182 -8.55 -14.23 2.13
C MET A 182 -7.45 -14.51 1.12
N VAL A 183 -6.19 -14.20 1.46
CA VAL A 183 -5.04 -14.46 0.59
C VAL A 183 -4.85 -15.96 0.41
N LEU A 184 -4.90 -16.75 1.49
CA LEU A 184 -4.74 -18.21 1.44
C LEU A 184 -5.86 -18.89 0.65
N GLU A 185 -7.11 -18.44 0.83
CA GLU A 185 -8.23 -18.88 -0.01
C GLU A 185 -7.94 -18.62 -1.49
N GLU A 186 -7.39 -17.45 -1.81
CA GLU A 186 -7.16 -17.05 -3.19
C GLU A 186 -5.90 -17.65 -3.82
N VAL A 187 -4.92 -18.01 -3.01
CA VAL A 187 -3.81 -18.88 -3.39
C VAL A 187 -4.31 -20.28 -3.72
N SER A 188 -5.19 -20.85 -2.89
CA SER A 188 -5.81 -22.15 -3.16
C SER A 188 -6.60 -22.13 -4.47
N ASN A 189 -7.44 -21.11 -4.68
CA ASN A 189 -8.19 -20.96 -5.93
C ASN A 189 -7.26 -20.80 -7.14
N LEU A 190 -6.21 -19.98 -7.04
CA LEU A 190 -5.23 -19.81 -8.10
C LEU A 190 -4.58 -21.14 -8.52
N ILE A 191 -4.15 -21.95 -7.54
CA ILE A 191 -3.52 -23.25 -7.81
C ILE A 191 -4.52 -24.17 -8.52
N GLN A 192 -5.76 -24.26 -8.03
CA GLN A 192 -6.80 -25.12 -8.59
C GLN A 192 -7.22 -24.69 -10.01
N GLU A 193 -7.46 -23.39 -10.23
CA GLU A 193 -7.98 -22.86 -11.49
C GLU A 193 -6.92 -22.77 -12.59
N SER A 194 -5.69 -22.39 -12.23
CA SER A 194 -4.63 -22.23 -13.22
C SER A 194 -4.22 -23.56 -13.83
N LYS A 195 -4.37 -24.67 -13.08
CA LYS A 195 -3.85 -26.01 -13.40
C LYS A 195 -2.36 -25.99 -13.80
N ARG A 196 -1.64 -24.94 -13.38
CA ARG A 196 -0.25 -24.67 -13.73
C ARG A 196 0.63 -25.15 -12.62
N LYS A 197 1.79 -25.68 -13.01
CA LYS A 197 2.78 -26.25 -12.09
C LYS A 197 4.15 -25.62 -12.28
N ASN A 198 4.14 -24.31 -12.54
CA ASN A 198 5.35 -23.48 -12.71
C ASN A 198 5.12 -22.06 -12.18
N ILE A 199 4.51 -21.99 -10.99
CA ILE A 199 4.18 -20.74 -10.30
C ILE A 199 4.93 -20.72 -8.97
N VAL A 200 5.66 -19.65 -8.72
CA VAL A 200 6.13 -19.28 -7.38
C VAL A 200 5.12 -18.31 -6.77
N ILE A 201 4.68 -18.58 -5.56
CA ILE A 201 3.77 -17.72 -4.80
C ILE A 201 4.52 -17.14 -3.60
N THR A 202 4.52 -15.82 -3.47
CA THR A 202 5.24 -15.12 -2.40
C THR A 202 4.56 -13.82 -1.99
N ALA A 203 5.11 -13.17 -0.97
CA ALA A 203 4.63 -11.92 -0.39
C ALA A 203 5.71 -10.83 -0.48
N ASP A 204 5.30 -9.58 -0.27
CA ASP A 204 6.18 -8.41 -0.33
C ASP A 204 7.08 -8.27 0.88
N HIS A 205 6.51 -8.42 2.05
CA HIS A 205 7.24 -8.41 3.30
C HIS A 205 6.43 -9.13 4.39
N GLY A 206 7.06 -9.42 5.53
CA GLY A 206 6.36 -9.90 6.72
C GLY A 206 5.93 -8.75 7.64
N GLU A 207 5.39 -9.05 8.82
CA GLU A 207 4.79 -8.04 9.69
C GLU A 207 5.26 -8.22 11.15
N LEU A 208 5.75 -7.15 11.78
CA LEU A 208 6.11 -7.17 13.20
C LEU A 208 4.88 -7.00 14.09
N PHE A 209 4.68 -7.98 14.98
CA PHE A 209 3.63 -7.93 16.01
C PHE A 209 4.15 -7.67 17.43
N ARG A 210 5.35 -7.10 17.53
CA ARG A 210 6.06 -6.64 18.74
C ARG A 210 6.58 -5.23 18.48
N TRP A 211 7.11 -4.52 19.48
CA TRP A 211 7.75 -3.22 19.22
C TRP A 211 9.14 -3.41 18.58
N PRO A 212 9.49 -2.61 17.54
CA PRO A 212 8.65 -1.67 16.80
C PRO A 212 7.52 -2.38 16.02
N PHE A 213 6.28 -1.93 16.16
CA PHE A 213 5.11 -2.62 15.60
C PHE A 213 4.94 -2.29 14.11
N GLY A 214 4.58 -3.31 13.32
CA GLY A 214 4.41 -3.27 11.88
C GLY A 214 5.68 -2.94 11.11
N HIS A 215 5.52 -2.53 9.86
CA HIS A 215 6.64 -2.12 9.01
C HIS A 215 6.81 -0.58 9.03
N GLN A 216 7.96 -0.09 9.52
CA GLN A 216 8.29 1.34 9.58
C GLN A 216 9.51 1.66 8.72
N SER A 217 9.47 2.80 8.03
CA SER A 217 10.63 3.29 7.26
C SER A 217 11.82 3.55 8.19
N GLY A 218 13.02 3.14 7.78
CA GLY A 218 14.26 3.34 8.52
C GLY A 218 14.58 2.27 9.57
N LEU A 219 13.78 1.20 9.68
CA LEU A 219 14.18 0.04 10.48
C LEU A 219 15.33 -0.70 9.79
N ALA A 220 16.35 -1.07 10.57
CA ALA A 220 17.43 -1.94 10.13
C ALA A 220 16.84 -3.34 9.93
N TYR A 221 16.53 -3.70 8.68
CA TYR A 221 15.87 -4.96 8.35
C TYR A 221 16.61 -6.17 8.95
N GLU A 222 17.95 -6.13 8.99
CA GLU A 222 18.82 -7.17 9.56
C GLU A 222 18.46 -7.57 11.00
N GLU A 223 17.90 -6.65 11.80
CA GLU A 223 17.48 -6.89 13.19
C GLU A 223 16.07 -7.50 13.33
N TYR A 224 15.31 -7.52 12.23
CA TYR A 224 13.90 -7.90 12.19
C TYR A 224 13.63 -8.91 11.06
N PRO A 225 14.09 -10.16 11.19
CA PRO A 225 13.82 -11.22 10.22
C PRO A 225 12.35 -11.40 9.88
N GLU A 226 11.45 -11.11 10.82
CA GLU A 226 10.00 -11.17 10.61
C GLU A 226 9.49 -10.20 9.53
N LEU A 227 10.27 -9.19 9.13
CA LEU A 227 9.91 -8.27 8.05
C LEU A 227 10.31 -8.77 6.66
N TYR A 228 11.26 -9.71 6.52
CA TYR A 228 11.70 -10.18 5.20
C TYR A 228 11.65 -11.71 5.03
N HIS A 229 11.41 -12.46 6.11
CA HIS A 229 11.04 -13.87 6.03
C HIS A 229 9.59 -13.99 5.55
N VAL A 230 9.44 -14.12 4.24
CA VAL A 230 8.14 -14.27 3.57
C VAL A 230 7.94 -15.70 3.09
N PRO A 231 6.67 -16.14 2.90
CA PRO A 231 6.39 -17.42 2.28
C PRO A 231 7.00 -17.53 0.87
N TRP A 232 7.49 -18.72 0.55
CA TRP A 232 7.93 -19.10 -0.79
C TRP A 232 7.34 -20.46 -1.12
N LEU A 233 6.26 -20.46 -1.89
CA LEU A 233 5.58 -21.68 -2.31
C LEU A 233 5.84 -21.92 -3.78
N GLU A 234 6.55 -23.00 -4.08
CA GLU A 234 6.75 -23.51 -5.43
C GLU A 234 5.62 -24.48 -5.76
N VAL A 235 4.85 -24.14 -6.78
CA VAL A 235 3.79 -25.02 -7.29
C VAL A 235 4.40 -25.81 -8.44
N GLU A 236 4.82 -27.04 -8.17
CA GLU A 236 5.53 -27.93 -9.09
C GLU A 236 4.72 -29.21 -9.40
N ASN A 237 5.20 -30.06 -10.30
CA ASN A 237 4.65 -31.40 -10.48
C ASN A 237 5.07 -32.29 -9.31
N GLU A 238 4.15 -33.13 -8.83
CA GLU A 238 4.56 -34.41 -8.24
C GLU A 238 5.14 -35.24 -9.40
N ASP A 239 6.35 -35.75 -9.20
CA ASP A 239 7.08 -36.61 -10.14
C ASP A 239 6.31 -37.91 -10.45
#